data_AF-A0AB39S5G2-F1
#
_entry.id   AF-A0AB39S5G2-F1
#
_cell.length_a   1.000
_cell.length_b   1.000
_cell.length_c   1.000
_cell.angle_alpha   90.00
_cell.angle_beta   90.00
_cell.angle_gamma   90.00
#
_symmetry.space_group_name_H-M   'P 1'
#
loop_
_entity.id
_entity.type
_entity.pdbx_description
1 polymer ?
#
loop_
_entity_poly.entity_id
_entity_poly.type
_entity_poly.pdbx_seq_one_letter_code
_entity_poly.pdbx_strand_id
1 'polypeptide(L)'
;MTITQPDLSVFETLESEVRSYCRGWPTVFDRAQGSRMYDEDGHEYLDFFAGAGSLNYGHNNPVLKRALIDYLERDGVTHGLDMSTTAKRAFLEAFQNLVLRPRDLPYKVMFPGPTGTNAVESALKLARKVKGREAIVSFTNAFHGMSLGSLAVTGNAFKRAGAGIPLVHGTPMPFDNYFEGRVPDFLWFERLLEDQGSGLNQPAAVIVETVQGEGGINVARPEWLRALADLCARRDMLLIVDDIQMGCGRTGAFFSFEEAGIVPDIVTVSKSISGYGLPMSLCLFKPELDIWEPGEHNGTFRGNNPAFVTATAALEAYWADGSAMEKQTRARGEQIEQALISLTEENLADVKEYRGRGLVWGMEFTDKERAGRIAQRAFELGLLIETSGPESEVVKLLPALTITHDELDEGLRTLARAVRETA
;
A
#
# COMPACT_ATOMS: atom_id res chain seq x y z
N MET A 1 12.43 -24.86 23.62
CA MET A 1 12.62 -23.74 24.57
C MET A 1 11.27 -23.45 25.17
N THR A 2 11.18 -23.29 26.49
CA THR A 2 9.96 -22.87 27.17
C THR A 2 9.80 -21.38 26.88
N ILE A 3 8.83 -21.03 26.03
CA ILE A 3 8.47 -19.64 25.76
C ILE A 3 7.81 -19.13 27.05
N THR A 4 8.46 -18.20 27.74
CA THR A 4 7.81 -17.46 28.83
C THR A 4 6.68 -16.65 28.19
N GLN A 5 5.47 -16.69 28.74
CA GLN A 5 4.41 -15.82 28.20
C GLN A 5 4.79 -14.36 28.51
N PRO A 6 4.79 -13.47 27.51
CA PRO A 6 5.12 -12.07 27.71
C PRO A 6 4.06 -11.39 28.58
N ASP A 7 4.46 -10.41 29.39
CA ASP A 7 3.53 -9.61 30.17
C ASP A 7 2.90 -8.53 29.29
N LEU A 8 1.67 -8.79 28.83
CA LEU A 8 0.90 -7.87 27.97
C LEU A 8 -0.05 -6.96 28.75
N SER A 9 -0.04 -7.00 30.09
CA SER A 9 -1.06 -6.37 30.93
C SER A 9 -1.18 -4.86 30.76
N VAL A 10 -0.05 -4.15 30.57
CA VAL A 10 -0.04 -2.69 30.35
C VAL A 10 -0.78 -2.31 29.07
N PHE A 11 -0.59 -3.09 28.00
CA PHE A 11 -1.30 -2.88 26.75
C PHE A 11 -2.76 -3.23 26.96
N GLU A 12 -3.07 -4.41 27.50
CA GLU A 12 -4.43 -4.90 27.72
C GLU A 12 -5.31 -3.90 28.48
N THR A 13 -4.76 -3.26 29.50
CA THR A 13 -5.48 -2.35 30.39
C THR A 13 -5.56 -0.90 29.90
N LEU A 14 -4.54 -0.40 29.18
CA LEU A 14 -4.45 1.02 28.81
C LEU A 14 -4.77 1.30 27.34
N GLU A 15 -4.46 0.37 26.44
CA GLU A 15 -4.66 0.57 25.00
C GLU A 15 -6.09 0.23 24.58
N SER A 16 -6.64 1.00 23.64
CA SER A 16 -8.00 0.81 23.13
C SER A 16 -8.20 -0.59 22.51
N GLU A 17 -9.40 -1.14 22.69
CA GLU A 17 -9.81 -2.43 22.11
C GLU A 17 -9.76 -2.49 20.57
N VAL A 18 -9.61 -1.36 19.87
CA VAL A 18 -9.51 -1.31 18.40
C VAL A 18 -8.21 -1.91 17.84
N ARG A 19 -7.18 -2.12 18.68
CA ARG A 19 -5.90 -2.78 18.31
C ARG A 19 -6.11 -4.08 17.53
N SER A 20 -5.21 -4.49 16.65
CA SER A 20 -5.42 -5.71 15.84
C SER A 20 -4.18 -6.58 15.73
N TYR A 21 -3.08 -6.05 15.21
CA TYR A 21 -1.85 -6.80 14.99
C TYR A 21 -1.29 -7.47 16.25
N CYS A 22 -1.36 -6.80 17.41
CA CYS A 22 -0.91 -7.36 18.69
C CYS A 22 -1.69 -8.59 19.15
N ARG A 23 -2.89 -8.84 18.58
CA ARG A 23 -3.68 -10.07 18.86
C ARG A 23 -3.24 -11.24 17.99
N GLY A 24 -2.72 -10.96 16.78
CA GLY A 24 -2.13 -11.96 15.90
C GLY A 24 -0.69 -12.31 16.28
N TRP A 25 0.06 -11.33 16.79
CA TRP A 25 1.44 -11.47 17.28
C TRP A 25 1.54 -11.04 18.74
N PRO A 26 1.09 -11.86 19.70
CA PRO A 26 1.05 -11.51 21.12
C PRO A 26 2.45 -11.58 21.76
N THR A 27 3.35 -10.68 21.35
CA THR A 27 4.70 -10.50 21.90
C THR A 27 5.07 -9.01 21.97
N VAL A 28 6.14 -8.69 22.70
CA VAL A 28 6.67 -7.34 22.85
C VAL A 28 7.98 -7.23 22.05
N PHE A 29 7.92 -6.55 20.90
CA PHE A 29 9.09 -6.32 20.06
C PHE A 29 10.00 -5.20 20.61
N ASP A 30 11.31 -5.43 20.63
CA ASP A 30 12.32 -4.48 21.14
C ASP A 30 13.14 -3.84 20.00
N ARG A 31 13.76 -4.67 19.15
CA ARG A 31 14.67 -4.20 18.09
C ARG A 31 14.39 -4.86 16.75
N ALA A 32 14.77 -4.19 15.66
CA ALA A 32 14.61 -4.71 14.31
C ALA A 32 15.70 -4.18 13.38
N GLN A 33 16.15 -5.00 12.42
CA GLN A 33 17.11 -4.60 11.39
C GLN A 33 16.89 -5.44 10.12
N GLY A 34 16.89 -4.80 8.95
CA GLY A 34 16.67 -5.47 7.69
C GLY A 34 15.28 -6.12 7.66
N SER A 35 15.24 -7.44 7.46
CA SER A 35 13.99 -8.20 7.44
C SER A 35 13.70 -8.91 8.76
N ARG A 36 14.41 -8.60 9.85
CA ARG A 36 14.27 -9.32 11.14
C ARG A 36 13.82 -8.41 12.27
N MET A 37 12.93 -8.93 13.10
CA MET A 37 12.47 -8.34 14.36
C MET A 37 12.82 -9.25 15.53
N TYR A 38 13.04 -8.67 16.69
CA TYR A 38 13.40 -9.38 17.92
C TYR A 38 12.48 -8.94 19.04
N ASP A 39 11.93 -9.90 19.79
CA ASP A 39 11.21 -9.60 21.03
C ASP A 39 12.16 -9.36 22.22
N GLU A 40 11.59 -8.94 23.35
CA GLU A 40 12.33 -8.62 24.58
C GLU A 40 13.07 -9.82 25.19
N ASP A 41 12.64 -11.05 24.87
CA ASP A 41 13.30 -12.31 25.25
C ASP A 41 14.38 -12.73 24.24
N GLY A 42 14.52 -12.00 23.14
CA GLY A 42 15.50 -12.23 22.09
C GLY A 42 15.07 -13.26 21.04
N HIS A 43 13.80 -13.70 21.02
CA HIS A 43 13.30 -14.52 19.92
C HIS A 43 13.29 -13.70 18.64
N GLU A 44 13.77 -14.32 17.57
CA GLU A 44 13.89 -13.72 16.27
C GLU A 44 12.69 -14.08 15.40
N TYR A 45 12.17 -13.09 14.68
CA TYR A 45 11.10 -13.24 13.72
C TYR A 45 11.53 -12.66 12.38
N LEU A 46 11.41 -13.45 11.31
CA LEU A 46 11.55 -12.98 9.95
C LEU A 46 10.26 -12.24 9.55
N ASP A 47 10.39 -11.04 8.98
CA ASP A 47 9.28 -10.14 8.70
C ASP A 47 8.90 -10.14 7.21
N PHE A 48 7.79 -10.82 6.89
CA PHE A 48 7.15 -10.80 5.58
C PHE A 48 5.94 -9.85 5.55
N PHE A 49 5.77 -8.99 6.55
CA PHE A 49 4.72 -7.99 6.61
C PHE A 49 5.24 -6.56 6.34
N ALA A 50 6.47 -6.28 6.76
CA ALA A 50 7.18 -5.02 6.55
C ALA A 50 6.33 -3.77 6.90
N GLY A 51 5.61 -3.84 8.03
CA GLY A 51 4.69 -2.79 8.47
C GLY A 51 3.60 -2.47 7.45
N ALA A 52 2.92 -3.50 6.93
CA ALA A 52 1.93 -3.41 5.85
C ALA A 52 2.49 -2.77 4.56
N GLY A 53 3.75 -3.03 4.24
CA GLY A 53 4.47 -2.44 3.10
C GLY A 53 4.98 -1.01 3.34
N SER A 54 5.13 -0.56 4.59
CA SER A 54 5.72 0.75 4.94
C SER A 54 7.24 0.71 5.06
N LEU A 55 7.83 -0.49 5.03
CA LEU A 55 9.26 -0.74 5.19
C LEU A 55 9.83 -1.46 3.97
N ASN A 56 9.58 -0.95 2.75
CA ASN A 56 10.12 -1.52 1.51
C ASN A 56 11.65 -1.67 1.54
N TYR A 57 12.38 -0.90 2.34
CA TYR A 57 13.84 -0.99 2.45
C TYR A 57 14.32 -1.65 3.75
N GLY A 58 13.41 -2.34 4.46
CA GLY A 58 13.65 -3.02 5.73
C GLY A 58 13.71 -2.09 6.93
N HIS A 59 13.73 -2.70 8.12
CA HIS A 59 13.86 -2.03 9.40
C HIS A 59 15.25 -1.40 9.55
N ASN A 60 15.29 -0.16 10.05
CA ASN A 60 16.53 0.53 10.45
C ASN A 60 17.67 0.44 9.41
N ASN A 61 17.33 0.58 8.12
CA ASN A 61 18.27 0.50 7.02
C ASN A 61 19.53 1.36 7.29
N PRO A 62 20.76 0.81 7.28
CA PRO A 62 21.94 1.54 7.73
C PRO A 62 22.23 2.85 6.99
N VAL A 63 21.94 2.90 5.68
CA VAL A 63 22.14 4.10 4.85
C VAL A 63 21.17 5.20 5.28
N LEU A 64 19.89 4.84 5.42
CA LEU A 64 18.83 5.78 5.81
C LEU A 64 18.97 6.23 7.27
N LYS A 65 19.33 5.30 8.16
CA LYS A 65 19.58 5.55 9.58
C LYS A 65 20.69 6.57 9.77
N ARG A 66 21.80 6.42 9.04
CA ARG A 66 22.92 7.36 9.10
C ARG A 66 22.49 8.75 8.66
N ALA A 67 21.82 8.88 7.51
CA ALA A 67 21.32 10.16 7.02
C ALA A 67 20.39 10.87 8.02
N LEU A 68 19.51 10.10 8.69
CA LEU A 68 18.63 10.62 9.74
C LEU A 68 19.41 11.12 10.97
N ILE A 69 20.33 10.30 11.50
CA ILE A 69 21.14 10.67 12.67
C ILE A 69 21.96 11.92 12.37
N ASP A 70 22.65 11.96 11.24
CA ASP A 70 23.49 13.11 10.85
C ASP A 70 22.66 14.40 10.72
N TYR A 71 21.39 14.30 10.27
CA TYR A 71 20.47 15.43 10.20
C TYR A 71 20.04 15.94 11.58
N LEU A 72 19.81 15.04 12.52
CA LEU A 72 19.42 15.36 13.90
C LEU A 72 20.60 15.94 14.68
N GLU A 73 21.80 15.36 14.57
CA GLU A 73 23.01 15.79 15.27
C GLU A 73 23.45 17.22 14.88
N ARG A 74 23.09 17.68 13.69
CA ARG A 74 23.36 19.05 13.21
C ARG A 74 22.24 20.06 13.49
N ASP A 75 21.28 19.72 14.34
CA ASP A 75 20.10 20.54 14.69
C ASP A 75 19.26 20.98 13.48
N GLY A 76 19.05 20.08 12.52
CA GLY A 76 18.18 20.33 11.37
C GLY A 76 16.73 20.63 11.79
N VAL A 77 16.05 21.54 11.07
CA VAL A 77 14.62 21.85 11.30
C VAL A 77 13.81 20.56 11.28
N THR A 78 13.19 20.18 12.38
CA THR A 78 12.43 18.92 12.46
C THR A 78 11.03 19.10 11.87
N HIS A 79 10.36 20.18 12.24
CA HIS A 79 9.00 20.51 11.84
C HIS A 79 8.94 21.90 11.21
N GLY A 80 8.43 21.99 9.98
CA GLY A 80 8.37 23.25 9.23
C GLY A 80 6.98 23.73 8.84
N LEU A 81 5.89 23.01 9.17
CA LEU A 81 4.59 23.19 8.51
C LEU A 81 4.76 23.27 6.97
N ASP A 82 4.45 24.40 6.35
CA ASP A 82 4.59 24.64 4.92
C ASP A 82 5.88 25.38 4.52
N MET A 83 6.71 25.79 5.49
CA MET A 83 7.95 26.54 5.28
C MET A 83 8.89 25.85 4.29
N SER A 84 9.68 26.66 3.59
CA SER A 84 10.78 26.16 2.78
C SER A 84 11.95 25.76 3.67
N THR A 85 12.40 24.51 3.56
CA THR A 85 13.55 23.97 4.28
C THR A 85 14.54 23.32 3.31
N THR A 86 15.78 23.14 3.73
CA THR A 86 16.79 22.44 2.91
C THR A 86 16.43 20.98 2.67
N ALA A 87 15.87 20.28 3.66
CA ALA A 87 15.41 18.90 3.52
C ALA A 87 14.25 18.76 2.51
N LYS A 88 13.25 19.64 2.58
CA LYS A 88 12.12 19.63 1.63
C LYS A 88 12.57 19.94 0.20
N ARG A 89 13.51 20.88 0.03
CA ARG A 89 14.12 21.19 -1.27
C ARG A 89 14.85 19.96 -1.84
N ALA A 90 15.74 19.36 -1.06
CA ALA A 90 16.51 18.20 -1.48
C ALA A 90 15.59 17.03 -1.90
N PHE A 91 14.54 16.76 -1.11
CA PHE A 91 13.55 15.75 -1.46
C PHE A 91 12.83 16.05 -2.78
N LEU A 92 12.33 17.28 -2.98
CA LEU A 92 11.64 17.65 -4.22
C LEU A 92 12.56 17.55 -5.45
N GLU A 93 13.82 17.98 -5.33
CA GLU A 93 14.82 17.89 -6.40
C GLU A 93 15.17 16.43 -6.71
N ALA A 94 15.43 15.60 -5.70
CA ALA A 94 15.70 14.17 -5.87
C ALA A 94 14.49 13.43 -6.45
N PHE A 95 13.30 13.67 -5.93
CA PHE A 95 12.06 13.06 -6.44
C PHE A 95 11.79 13.46 -7.89
N GLN A 96 12.00 14.73 -8.25
CA GLN A 96 11.87 15.17 -9.64
C GLN A 96 12.90 14.48 -10.54
N ASN A 97 14.18 14.44 -10.15
CA ASN A 97 15.26 13.98 -11.00
C ASN A 97 15.34 12.45 -11.12
N LEU A 98 15.01 11.71 -10.06
CA LEU A 98 15.18 10.25 -9.99
C LEU A 98 13.87 9.51 -10.23
N VAL A 99 12.72 10.13 -9.92
CA VAL A 99 11.40 9.48 -10.05
C VAL A 99 10.63 10.04 -11.25
N LEU A 100 10.29 11.33 -11.22
CA LEU A 100 9.32 11.90 -12.17
C LEU A 100 9.88 12.10 -13.59
N ARG A 101 11.02 12.79 -13.73
CA ARG A 101 11.60 13.14 -15.04
C ARG A 101 11.99 11.91 -15.86
N PRO A 102 12.64 10.85 -15.31
CA PRO A 102 12.97 9.65 -16.08
C PRO A 102 11.75 8.88 -16.61
N ARG A 103 10.55 9.19 -16.10
CA ARG A 103 9.27 8.55 -16.44
C ARG A 103 8.34 9.46 -17.24
N ASP A 104 8.81 10.64 -17.63
CA ASP A 104 8.01 11.67 -18.31
C ASP A 104 6.69 11.98 -17.57
N LEU A 105 6.72 12.04 -16.24
CA LEU A 105 5.55 12.33 -15.40
C LEU A 105 5.56 13.81 -14.97
N PRO A 106 4.79 14.69 -15.64
CA PRO A 106 4.73 16.10 -15.29
C PRO A 106 3.80 16.27 -14.09
N TYR A 107 4.24 15.95 -12.88
CA TYR A 107 3.42 16.12 -11.67
C TYR A 107 3.92 17.26 -10.79
N LYS A 108 2.98 18.00 -10.20
CA LYS A 108 3.21 18.79 -8.99
C LYS A 108 3.05 17.90 -7.76
N VAL A 109 3.66 18.32 -6.66
CA VAL A 109 3.65 17.60 -5.39
C VAL A 109 2.94 18.43 -4.33
N MET A 110 1.85 17.89 -3.78
CA MET A 110 1.22 18.41 -2.57
C MET A 110 1.58 17.52 -1.38
N PHE A 111 1.86 18.17 -0.24
CA PHE A 111 2.11 17.53 1.05
C PHE A 111 0.87 17.69 1.96
N PRO A 112 -0.01 16.68 2.04
CA PRO A 112 -1.13 16.68 2.97
C PRO A 112 -0.68 16.30 4.39
N GLY A 113 -1.62 16.02 5.30
CA GLY A 113 -1.28 15.35 6.56
C GLY A 113 -0.56 14.01 6.30
N PRO A 114 0.40 13.58 7.13
CA PRO A 114 1.36 12.52 6.79
C PRO A 114 0.80 11.09 6.90
N THR A 115 -0.40 10.85 6.38
CA THR A 115 -1.04 9.54 6.31
C THR A 115 -1.63 9.30 4.93
N GLY A 116 -1.80 8.02 4.57
CA GLY A 116 -2.44 7.64 3.29
C GLY A 116 -3.85 8.21 3.14
N THR A 117 -4.66 8.07 4.18
CA THR A 117 -6.01 8.66 4.27
C THR A 117 -6.04 10.16 3.93
N ASN A 118 -5.10 10.96 4.43
CA ASN A 118 -5.04 12.40 4.13
C ASN A 118 -4.67 12.67 2.65
N ALA A 119 -3.84 11.82 2.05
CA ALA A 119 -3.53 11.91 0.62
C ALA A 119 -4.76 11.58 -0.23
N VAL A 120 -5.50 10.51 0.11
CA VAL A 120 -6.76 10.17 -0.54
C VAL A 120 -7.77 11.30 -0.40
N GLU A 121 -8.02 11.82 0.81
CA GLU A 121 -8.97 12.93 0.96
C GLU A 121 -8.56 14.19 0.20
N SER A 122 -7.26 14.47 0.09
CA SER A 122 -6.76 15.56 -0.77
C SER A 122 -7.05 15.32 -2.25
N ALA A 123 -6.80 14.11 -2.74
CA ALA A 123 -7.09 13.71 -4.11
C ALA A 123 -8.60 13.79 -4.43
N LEU A 124 -9.45 13.27 -3.53
CA LEU A 124 -10.91 13.34 -3.68
C LEU A 124 -11.41 14.78 -3.70
N LYS A 125 -10.93 15.64 -2.79
CA LYS A 125 -11.32 17.05 -2.77
C LYS A 125 -10.88 17.77 -4.06
N LEU A 126 -9.64 17.56 -4.51
CA LEU A 126 -9.12 18.18 -5.74
C LEU A 126 -9.96 17.77 -6.94
N ALA A 127 -10.24 16.48 -7.09
CA ALA A 127 -11.03 15.97 -8.21
C ALA A 127 -12.43 16.60 -8.26
N ARG A 128 -13.11 16.66 -7.12
CA ARG A 128 -14.43 17.30 -7.01
C ARG A 128 -14.38 18.77 -7.38
N LYS A 129 -13.37 19.49 -6.90
CA LYS A 129 -13.17 20.93 -7.18
C LYS A 129 -12.92 21.17 -8.68
N VAL A 130 -12.07 20.37 -9.31
CA VAL A 130 -11.73 20.49 -10.74
C VAL A 130 -12.95 20.24 -11.63
N LYS A 131 -13.73 19.21 -11.33
CA LYS A 131 -14.88 18.83 -12.18
C LYS A 131 -16.19 19.51 -11.80
N GLY A 132 -16.29 20.11 -10.61
CA GLY A 132 -17.56 20.63 -10.09
C GLY A 132 -18.60 19.53 -9.84
N ARG A 133 -18.16 18.31 -9.54
CA ARG A 133 -18.99 17.11 -9.35
C ARG A 133 -18.62 16.45 -8.03
N GLU A 134 -19.57 15.80 -7.36
CA GLU A 134 -19.34 15.23 -6.03
C GLU A 134 -19.05 13.73 -6.05
N ALA A 135 -19.62 13.01 -7.01
CA ALA A 135 -19.56 11.56 -7.09
C ALA A 135 -18.14 11.08 -7.42
N ILE A 136 -17.70 10.04 -6.71
CA ILE A 136 -16.45 9.33 -6.94
C ILE A 136 -16.79 7.85 -7.13
N VAL A 137 -16.24 7.26 -8.18
CA VAL A 137 -16.33 5.81 -8.38
C VAL A 137 -15.12 5.16 -7.73
N SER A 138 -15.35 4.09 -6.96
CA SER A 138 -14.32 3.19 -6.46
C SER A 138 -14.65 1.76 -6.87
N PHE A 139 -13.82 0.78 -6.48
CA PHE A 139 -14.01 -0.60 -6.89
C PHE A 139 -14.37 -1.53 -5.72
N THR A 140 -15.00 -2.67 -6.03
CA THR A 140 -15.22 -3.76 -5.08
C THR A 140 -13.92 -4.14 -4.38
N ASN A 141 -13.98 -4.47 -3.09
CA ASN A 141 -12.81 -4.85 -2.26
C ASN A 141 -11.76 -3.74 -2.02
N ALA A 142 -11.98 -2.51 -2.48
CA ALA A 142 -11.01 -1.43 -2.34
C ALA A 142 -10.78 -1.00 -0.87
N PHE A 143 -9.58 -0.47 -0.60
CA PHE A 143 -9.24 0.15 0.68
C PHE A 143 -8.43 1.43 0.48
N HIS A 144 -9.01 2.57 0.85
CA HIS A 144 -8.41 3.89 0.63
C HIS A 144 -8.27 4.72 1.93
N GLY A 145 -8.64 4.15 3.08
CA GLY A 145 -8.50 4.81 4.37
C GLY A 145 -9.70 4.64 5.28
N MET A 146 -9.60 5.29 6.45
CA MET A 146 -10.47 5.09 7.62
C MET A 146 -11.11 6.39 8.16
N SER A 147 -10.81 7.55 7.58
CA SER A 147 -11.56 8.79 7.87
C SER A 147 -12.82 8.83 7.01
N LEU A 148 -13.85 9.58 7.41
CA LEU A 148 -15.15 9.55 6.73
C LEU A 148 -15.09 9.76 5.20
N GLY A 149 -14.23 10.65 4.70
CA GLY A 149 -14.10 10.91 3.27
C GLY A 149 -13.46 9.74 2.50
N SER A 150 -12.35 9.22 3.01
CA SER A 150 -11.66 8.06 2.42
C SER A 150 -12.43 6.74 2.63
N LEU A 151 -13.08 6.59 3.77
CA LEU A 151 -13.90 5.44 4.13
C LEU A 151 -15.12 5.31 3.20
N ALA A 152 -15.62 6.43 2.66
CA ALA A 152 -16.71 6.41 1.68
C ALA A 152 -16.36 5.64 0.39
N VAL A 153 -15.08 5.60 0.01
CA VAL A 153 -14.57 4.85 -1.14
C VAL A 153 -13.89 3.52 -0.77
N THR A 154 -13.76 3.21 0.52
CA THR A 154 -13.36 1.88 1.03
C THR A 154 -14.55 0.91 1.01
N GLY A 155 -14.31 -0.35 0.59
CA GLY A 155 -15.36 -1.35 0.36
C GLY A 155 -15.68 -2.30 1.52
N ASN A 156 -14.78 -2.46 2.51
CA ASN A 156 -14.99 -3.44 3.59
C ASN A 156 -16.15 -3.04 4.53
N ALA A 157 -17.15 -3.91 4.66
CA ALA A 157 -18.38 -3.63 5.42
C ALA A 157 -18.14 -3.40 6.92
N PHE A 158 -17.29 -4.22 7.55
CA PHE A 158 -16.94 -4.07 8.98
C PHE A 158 -16.31 -2.70 9.26
N LYS A 159 -15.33 -2.30 8.44
CA LYS A 159 -14.67 -0.99 8.56
C LYS A 159 -15.66 0.16 8.36
N ARG A 160 -16.55 0.05 7.37
CA ARG A 160 -17.59 1.06 7.07
C ARG A 160 -18.62 1.21 8.19
N ALA A 161 -18.97 0.13 8.90
CA ALA A 161 -19.91 0.17 10.02
C ALA A 161 -19.42 1.06 11.17
N GLY A 162 -18.10 1.20 11.33
CA GLY A 162 -17.48 2.10 12.32
C GLY A 162 -17.71 3.59 12.07
N ALA A 163 -18.25 4.00 10.91
CA ALA A 163 -18.46 5.41 10.58
C ALA A 163 -19.52 6.10 11.47
N GLY A 164 -20.54 5.36 11.93
CA GLY A 164 -21.67 5.90 12.71
C GLY A 164 -22.58 6.87 11.94
N ILE A 165 -22.29 7.16 10.67
CA ILE A 165 -23.07 8.02 9.77
C ILE A 165 -23.11 7.43 8.36
N PRO A 166 -24.05 7.86 7.49
CA PRO A 166 -24.05 7.49 6.09
C PRO A 166 -22.77 7.93 5.38
N LEU A 167 -22.18 7.01 4.62
CA LEU A 167 -21.07 7.28 3.72
C LEU A 167 -21.61 7.58 2.32
N VAL A 168 -21.48 8.83 1.90
CA VAL A 168 -22.12 9.37 0.69
C VAL A 168 -21.09 9.72 -0.40
N HIS A 169 -21.58 9.92 -1.62
CA HIS A 169 -20.80 10.33 -2.80
C HIS A 169 -19.69 9.35 -3.25
N GLY A 170 -19.66 8.13 -2.72
CA GLY A 170 -18.87 7.02 -3.24
C GLY A 170 -19.78 5.98 -3.90
N THR A 171 -19.44 5.52 -5.10
CA THR A 171 -20.18 4.47 -5.81
C THR A 171 -19.25 3.33 -6.20
N PRO A 172 -19.41 2.12 -5.64
CA PRO A 172 -18.57 0.99 -5.99
C PRO A 172 -18.95 0.44 -7.38
N MET A 173 -17.93 0.07 -8.15
CA MET A 173 -18.04 -0.68 -9.41
C MET A 173 -17.26 -2.00 -9.31
N PRO A 174 -17.62 -3.02 -10.09
CA PRO A 174 -16.87 -4.28 -10.12
C PRO A 174 -15.40 -4.03 -10.54
N PHE A 175 -14.45 -4.50 -9.72
CA PHE A 175 -13.02 -4.49 -10.06
C PHE A 175 -12.72 -5.44 -11.23
N ASP A 176 -11.48 -5.44 -11.73
CA ASP A 176 -11.05 -6.37 -12.76
C ASP A 176 -11.36 -7.83 -12.37
N ASN A 177 -11.90 -8.57 -13.34
CA ASN A 177 -12.30 -9.96 -13.24
C ASN A 177 -13.26 -10.30 -12.07
N TYR A 178 -13.96 -9.33 -11.49
CA TYR A 178 -14.91 -9.57 -10.39
C TYR A 178 -16.05 -10.54 -10.77
N PHE A 179 -16.41 -10.59 -12.05
CA PHE A 179 -17.41 -11.53 -12.60
C PHE A 179 -16.80 -12.76 -13.26
N GLU A 180 -15.53 -13.09 -13.00
CA GLU A 180 -14.85 -14.30 -13.52
C GLU A 180 -14.94 -14.42 -15.06
N GLY A 181 -14.73 -13.32 -15.77
CA GLY A 181 -14.81 -13.26 -17.24
C GLY A 181 -16.21 -13.44 -17.84
N ARG A 182 -17.27 -13.56 -17.03
CA ARG A 182 -18.66 -13.75 -17.51
C ARG A 182 -19.29 -12.48 -18.05
N VAL A 183 -18.76 -11.32 -17.67
CA VAL A 183 -19.24 -10.00 -18.09
C VAL A 183 -18.05 -9.26 -18.72
N PRO A 184 -18.20 -8.66 -19.92
CA PRO A 184 -17.16 -7.84 -20.52
C PRO A 184 -16.75 -6.69 -19.60
N ASP A 185 -15.46 -6.34 -19.65
CA ASP A 185 -14.90 -5.24 -18.86
C ASP A 185 -15.70 -3.96 -19.07
N PHE A 186 -16.01 -3.28 -17.97
CA PHE A 186 -16.77 -2.03 -17.90
C PHE A 186 -18.19 -2.03 -18.50
N LEU A 187 -18.72 -3.13 -19.05
CA LEU A 187 -20.07 -3.14 -19.65
C LEU A 187 -21.13 -2.55 -18.71
N TRP A 188 -21.10 -2.96 -17.43
CA TRP A 188 -21.99 -2.43 -16.40
C TRP A 188 -21.75 -0.94 -16.16
N PHE A 189 -20.49 -0.53 -16.00
CA PHE A 189 -20.13 0.85 -15.69
C PHE A 189 -20.48 1.81 -16.84
N GLU A 190 -20.13 1.44 -18.08
CA GLU A 190 -20.49 2.21 -19.27
C GLU A 190 -22.00 2.34 -19.43
N ARG A 191 -22.76 1.26 -19.20
CA ARG A 191 -24.22 1.32 -19.29
C ARG A 191 -24.81 2.30 -18.29
N LEU A 192 -24.30 2.33 -17.06
CA LEU A 192 -24.74 3.29 -16.04
C LEU A 192 -24.36 4.74 -16.40
N LEU A 193 -23.22 4.96 -17.05
CA LEU A 193 -22.80 6.30 -17.50
C LEU A 193 -23.58 6.80 -18.72
N GLU A 194 -24.10 5.91 -19.57
CA GLU A 194 -24.85 6.26 -20.77
C GLU A 194 -26.34 6.47 -20.53
N ASP A 195 -26.91 5.70 -19.61
CA ASP A 195 -28.33 5.73 -19.33
C ASP A 195 -28.69 6.88 -18.38
N GLN A 196 -29.42 7.87 -18.90
CA GLN A 196 -29.89 9.03 -18.15
C GLN A 196 -30.82 8.66 -16.97
N GLY A 197 -31.43 7.47 -17.01
CA GLY A 197 -32.26 6.92 -15.95
C GLY A 197 -31.55 5.99 -14.99
N SER A 198 -30.23 5.80 -15.11
CA SER A 198 -29.47 4.83 -14.29
C SER A 198 -29.40 5.18 -12.80
N GLY A 199 -29.59 6.45 -12.46
CA GLY A 199 -29.37 6.97 -11.11
C GLY A 199 -27.90 7.18 -10.75
N LEU A 200 -26.94 6.91 -11.66
CA LEU A 200 -25.53 7.21 -11.46
C LEU A 200 -25.27 8.69 -11.74
N ASN A 201 -24.85 9.43 -10.72
CA ASN A 201 -24.36 10.80 -10.91
C ASN A 201 -23.06 10.77 -11.72
N GLN A 202 -22.90 11.70 -12.66
CA GLN A 202 -21.65 11.85 -13.42
C GLN A 202 -20.47 12.01 -12.45
N PRO A 203 -19.49 11.08 -12.45
CA PRO A 203 -18.39 11.16 -11.50
C PRO A 203 -17.41 12.31 -11.80
N ALA A 204 -16.80 12.83 -10.74
CA ALA A 204 -15.62 13.68 -10.83
C ALA A 204 -14.37 12.84 -11.17
N ALA A 205 -14.27 11.67 -10.55
CA ALA A 205 -13.13 10.78 -10.70
C ALA A 205 -13.47 9.33 -10.44
N VAL A 206 -12.57 8.47 -10.90
CA VAL A 206 -12.44 7.08 -10.48
C VAL A 206 -11.17 6.95 -9.62
N ILE A 207 -11.25 6.24 -8.49
CA ILE A 207 -10.10 5.87 -7.67
C ILE A 207 -9.86 4.36 -7.72
N VAL A 208 -8.61 3.94 -7.92
CA VAL A 208 -8.23 2.54 -8.10
C VAL A 208 -6.86 2.22 -7.50
N GLU A 209 -6.73 1.04 -6.90
CA GLU A 209 -5.44 0.40 -6.62
C GLU A 209 -5.11 -0.52 -7.82
N THR A 210 -3.90 -0.47 -8.38
CA THR A 210 -3.53 -1.38 -9.49
C THR A 210 -3.42 -2.84 -9.03
N VAL A 211 -3.05 -3.03 -7.77
CA VAL A 211 -3.14 -4.28 -7.01
C VAL A 211 -3.83 -3.94 -5.71
N GLN A 212 -5.01 -4.53 -5.45
CA GLN A 212 -5.73 -4.27 -4.21
C GLN A 212 -5.08 -5.02 -3.06
N GLY A 213 -4.51 -4.30 -2.10
CA GLY A 213 -3.77 -4.93 -1.01
C GLY A 213 -4.69 -5.60 0.02
N GLU A 214 -5.43 -4.77 0.76
CA GLU A 214 -6.37 -5.24 1.78
C GLU A 214 -7.56 -6.00 1.18
N GLY A 215 -7.85 -5.77 -0.10
CA GLY A 215 -8.88 -6.49 -0.86
C GLY A 215 -8.55 -7.95 -1.15
N GLY A 216 -7.34 -8.42 -0.82
CA GLY A 216 -6.90 -9.80 -1.02
C GLY A 216 -5.89 -9.96 -2.14
N ILE A 217 -5.02 -8.98 -2.41
CA ILE A 217 -4.01 -9.05 -3.49
C ILE A 217 -4.65 -9.24 -4.89
N ASN A 218 -5.76 -8.57 -5.18
CA ASN A 218 -6.39 -8.66 -6.50
C ASN A 218 -5.58 -7.82 -7.51
N VAL A 219 -5.00 -8.47 -8.52
CA VAL A 219 -4.11 -7.83 -9.50
C VAL A 219 -4.91 -7.42 -10.72
N ALA A 220 -5.02 -6.11 -10.99
CA ALA A 220 -5.64 -5.64 -12.24
C ALA A 220 -4.71 -5.94 -13.42
N ARG A 221 -5.27 -6.51 -14.48
CA ARG A 221 -4.60 -6.74 -15.76
C ARG A 221 -4.18 -5.40 -16.38
N PRO A 222 -2.99 -5.29 -16.98
CA PRO A 222 -2.54 -4.05 -17.62
C PRO A 222 -3.53 -3.52 -18.67
N GLU A 223 -4.17 -4.39 -19.46
CA GLU A 223 -5.18 -4.01 -20.43
C GLU A 223 -6.46 -3.44 -19.81
N TRP A 224 -6.86 -3.94 -18.63
CA TRP A 224 -8.00 -3.42 -17.90
C TRP A 224 -7.71 -2.01 -17.38
N LEU A 225 -6.50 -1.76 -16.86
CA LEU A 225 -6.07 -0.44 -16.41
C LEU A 225 -6.01 0.58 -17.56
N ARG A 226 -5.53 0.16 -18.75
CA ARG A 226 -5.58 0.99 -19.96
C ARG A 226 -7.00 1.33 -20.38
N ALA A 227 -7.88 0.32 -20.41
CA ALA A 227 -9.29 0.52 -20.74
C ALA A 227 -10.01 1.43 -19.72
N LEU A 228 -9.65 1.36 -18.42
CA LEU A 228 -10.14 2.27 -17.41
C LEU A 228 -9.70 3.72 -17.66
N ALA A 229 -8.41 3.91 -17.98
CA ALA A 229 -7.87 5.23 -18.29
C ALA A 229 -8.56 5.84 -19.53
N ASP A 230 -8.76 5.05 -20.58
CA ASP A 230 -9.48 5.44 -21.79
C ASP A 230 -10.94 5.79 -21.49
N LEU A 231 -11.62 5.00 -20.64
CA LEU A 231 -12.99 5.29 -20.21
C LEU A 231 -13.07 6.62 -19.45
N CYS A 232 -12.14 6.86 -18.51
CA CYS A 232 -12.07 8.11 -17.75
C CYS A 232 -11.90 9.31 -18.70
N ALA A 233 -10.98 9.21 -19.65
CA ALA A 233 -10.74 10.24 -20.65
C ALA A 233 -11.98 10.53 -21.52
N ARG A 234 -12.63 9.49 -22.07
CA ARG A 234 -13.83 9.64 -22.91
C ARG A 234 -15.05 10.22 -22.18
N ARG A 235 -15.10 10.07 -20.85
CA ARG A 235 -16.24 10.48 -20.01
C ARG A 235 -15.92 11.69 -19.13
N ASP A 236 -14.80 12.36 -19.37
CA ASP A 236 -14.38 13.55 -18.62
C ASP A 236 -14.33 13.30 -17.09
N MET A 237 -13.84 12.15 -16.69
CA MET A 237 -13.57 11.78 -15.30
C MET A 237 -12.05 11.77 -15.07
N LEU A 238 -11.58 12.19 -13.89
CA LEU A 238 -10.17 12.05 -13.55
C LEU A 238 -9.86 10.62 -13.12
N LEU A 239 -8.69 10.12 -13.49
CA LEU A 239 -8.16 8.86 -12.97
C LEU A 239 -7.24 9.13 -11.77
N ILE A 240 -7.63 8.60 -10.60
CA ILE A 240 -6.82 8.60 -9.38
C ILE A 240 -6.26 7.20 -9.18
N VAL A 241 -4.93 7.05 -9.20
CA VAL A 241 -4.29 5.80 -8.77
C VAL A 241 -3.86 5.93 -7.32
N ASP A 242 -4.42 5.07 -6.47
CA ASP A 242 -3.96 4.91 -5.11
C ASP A 242 -2.76 3.97 -5.06
N ASP A 243 -1.56 4.57 -5.00
CA ASP A 243 -0.30 3.85 -4.98
C ASP A 243 0.32 3.80 -3.58
N ILE A 244 -0.50 3.97 -2.54
CA ILE A 244 -0.05 4.02 -1.15
C ILE A 244 0.66 2.72 -0.73
N GLN A 245 0.13 1.55 -1.08
CA GLN A 245 0.75 0.25 -0.73
C GLN A 245 1.58 -0.34 -1.87
N MET A 246 1.21 -0.06 -3.11
CA MET A 246 1.78 -0.71 -4.30
C MET A 246 2.88 0.09 -4.99
N GLY A 247 3.05 1.35 -4.59
CA GLY A 247 4.12 2.20 -5.06
C GLY A 247 5.45 1.94 -4.35
N CYS A 248 6.39 2.86 -4.57
CA CYS A 248 7.75 2.77 -4.05
C CYS A 248 8.42 1.43 -4.38
N GLY A 249 8.18 0.88 -5.57
CA GLY A 249 8.83 -0.36 -6.03
C GLY A 249 8.15 -1.66 -5.67
N ARG A 250 7.03 -1.67 -4.93
CA ARG A 250 6.42 -2.92 -4.41
C ARG A 250 6.07 -3.92 -5.51
N THR A 251 5.62 -3.42 -6.67
CA THR A 251 5.22 -4.24 -7.82
C THR A 251 6.33 -4.43 -8.85
N GLY A 252 7.56 -3.96 -8.56
CA GLY A 252 8.68 -3.90 -9.50
C GLY A 252 9.08 -2.47 -9.78
N ALA A 253 8.36 -1.80 -10.69
CA ALA A 253 8.55 -0.40 -11.02
C ALA A 253 8.24 0.53 -9.84
N PHE A 254 8.75 1.78 -9.87
CA PHE A 254 8.57 2.71 -8.75
C PHE A 254 7.08 2.96 -8.49
N PHE A 255 6.32 3.28 -9.52
CA PHE A 255 4.87 3.33 -9.48
C PHE A 255 4.26 2.08 -10.08
N SER A 256 3.20 1.57 -9.46
CA SER A 256 2.59 0.30 -9.88
C SER A 256 1.86 0.35 -11.23
N PHE A 257 1.54 1.54 -11.72
CA PHE A 257 0.85 1.76 -12.98
C PHE A 257 1.80 1.79 -14.20
N GLU A 258 3.11 1.83 -13.99
CA GLU A 258 4.11 1.92 -15.08
C GLU A 258 4.00 0.75 -16.06
N GLU A 259 3.74 -0.47 -15.55
CA GLU A 259 3.55 -1.66 -16.38
C GLU A 259 2.36 -1.54 -17.34
N ALA A 260 1.31 -0.81 -16.95
CA ALA A 260 0.15 -0.58 -17.81
C ALA A 260 0.41 0.50 -18.87
N GLY A 261 1.46 1.32 -18.70
CA GLY A 261 1.78 2.44 -19.59
C GLY A 261 0.82 3.61 -19.49
N ILE A 262 0.02 3.69 -18.41
CA ILE A 262 -0.93 4.77 -18.17
C ILE A 262 -0.28 5.93 -17.41
N VAL A 263 -0.82 7.14 -17.58
CA VAL A 263 -0.42 8.33 -16.81
C VAL A 263 -1.66 8.88 -16.09
N PRO A 264 -1.87 8.52 -14.81
CA PRO A 264 -3.01 8.99 -14.03
C PRO A 264 -3.06 10.52 -13.91
N ASP A 265 -4.24 11.06 -13.64
CA ASP A 265 -4.40 12.50 -13.39
C ASP A 265 -3.90 12.88 -11.99
N ILE A 266 -4.14 12.00 -11.02
CA ILE A 266 -3.74 12.14 -9.63
C ILE A 266 -3.17 10.81 -9.12
N VAL A 267 -2.12 10.85 -8.30
CA VAL A 267 -1.52 9.68 -7.64
C VAL A 267 -1.35 9.93 -6.16
N THR A 268 -1.81 9.02 -5.30
CA THR A 268 -1.56 9.08 -3.86
C THR A 268 -0.42 8.16 -3.47
N VAL A 269 0.53 8.66 -2.67
CA VAL A 269 1.72 7.91 -2.24
C VAL A 269 1.89 8.09 -0.73
N SER A 270 2.17 7.02 0.02
CA SER A 270 2.47 7.08 1.45
C SER A 270 3.32 5.86 1.85
N LYS A 271 3.11 5.27 3.04
CA LYS A 271 3.80 4.08 3.55
C LYS A 271 5.32 4.17 3.35
N SER A 272 5.85 3.49 2.35
CA SER A 272 7.29 3.38 2.08
C SER A 272 7.96 4.63 1.50
N ILE A 273 7.23 5.72 1.22
CA ILE A 273 7.82 6.93 0.62
C ILE A 273 8.90 7.59 1.48
N SER A 274 8.78 7.53 2.81
CA SER A 274 9.83 8.02 3.72
C SER A 274 11.03 7.07 3.80
N GLY A 275 10.86 5.83 3.33
CA GLY A 275 11.84 4.75 3.37
C GLY A 275 12.17 4.18 4.75
N TYR A 276 11.89 4.90 5.84
CA TYR A 276 12.32 4.54 7.19
C TYR A 276 11.16 4.32 8.17
N GLY A 277 9.92 4.25 7.67
CA GLY A 277 8.71 4.14 8.50
C GLY A 277 8.26 5.45 9.15
N LEU A 278 8.90 6.58 8.82
CA LEU A 278 8.48 7.90 9.29
C LEU A 278 7.18 8.34 8.57
N PRO A 279 6.19 8.91 9.26
CA PRO A 279 4.95 9.35 8.64
C PRO A 279 5.18 10.39 7.54
N MET A 280 4.75 10.06 6.32
CA MET A 280 4.81 10.92 5.15
C MET A 280 3.80 10.46 4.10
N SER A 281 3.22 11.40 3.38
CA SER A 281 2.39 11.12 2.21
C SER A 281 2.47 12.27 1.20
N LEU A 282 2.17 11.95 -0.05
CA LEU A 282 2.15 12.85 -1.19
C LEU A 282 0.82 12.69 -1.93
N CYS A 283 0.31 13.79 -2.45
CA CYS A 283 -0.69 13.80 -3.51
C CYS A 283 -0.03 14.43 -4.74
N LEU A 284 0.19 13.62 -5.77
CA LEU A 284 0.77 14.03 -7.05
C LEU A 284 -0.37 14.32 -8.01
N PHE A 285 -0.26 15.36 -8.82
CA PHE A 285 -1.27 15.66 -9.83
C PHE A 285 -0.70 16.45 -11.00
N LYS A 286 -1.36 16.35 -12.16
CA LYS A 286 -0.98 17.13 -13.35
C LYS A 286 -1.09 18.65 -13.07
N PRO A 287 -0.15 19.49 -13.54
CA PRO A 287 -0.08 20.92 -13.24
C PRO A 287 -1.37 21.70 -13.47
N GLU A 288 -2.11 21.37 -14.52
CA GLU A 288 -3.38 22.00 -14.89
C GLU A 288 -4.51 21.74 -13.89
N LEU A 289 -4.35 20.74 -13.01
CA LEU A 289 -5.32 20.44 -11.94
C LEU A 289 -5.08 21.27 -10.68
N ASP A 290 -3.98 22.02 -10.60
CA ASP A 290 -3.60 22.78 -9.42
C ASP A 290 -4.39 24.08 -9.27
N ILE A 291 -5.67 23.92 -8.93
CA ILE A 291 -6.62 25.01 -8.71
C ILE A 291 -6.83 25.31 -7.22
N TRP A 292 -5.98 24.75 -6.35
CA TRP A 292 -6.03 24.99 -4.91
C TRP A 292 -5.76 26.45 -4.59
N GLU A 293 -6.54 27.01 -3.66
CA GLU A 293 -6.22 28.31 -3.09
C GLU A 293 -5.28 28.17 -1.87
N PRO A 294 -4.43 29.19 -1.59
CA PRO A 294 -3.56 29.17 -0.42
C PRO A 294 -4.33 28.88 0.88
N GLY A 295 -3.96 27.80 1.56
CA GLY A 295 -4.54 27.40 2.85
C GLY A 295 -5.82 26.54 2.78
N GLU A 296 -6.39 26.29 1.60
CA GLU A 296 -7.66 25.57 1.43
C GLU A 296 -7.62 24.10 1.91
N HIS A 297 -6.43 23.51 1.93
CA HIS A 297 -6.17 22.23 2.56
C HIS A 297 -4.90 22.34 3.41
N ASN A 298 -5.04 22.14 4.73
CA ASN A 298 -3.93 22.21 5.69
C ASN A 298 -3.59 20.84 6.29
N GLY A 299 -2.60 20.82 7.18
CA GLY A 299 -2.24 19.64 7.97
C GLY A 299 -0.94 19.94 8.68
N THR A 300 -0.97 20.02 10.02
CA THR A 300 0.15 20.53 10.83
C THR A 300 1.46 19.86 10.44
N PHE A 301 1.48 18.53 10.38
CA PHE A 301 2.69 17.73 10.14
C PHE A 301 3.09 17.55 8.66
N ARG A 302 2.58 18.38 7.74
CA ARG A 302 2.95 18.29 6.30
C ARG A 302 4.43 18.56 6.01
N GLY A 303 5.12 19.25 6.92
CA GLY A 303 6.56 19.53 6.85
C GLY A 303 7.36 18.68 7.83
N ASN A 304 7.25 17.34 7.73
CA ASN A 304 8.04 16.39 8.51
C ASN A 304 9.43 16.21 7.87
N ASN A 305 10.39 17.04 8.24
CA ASN A 305 11.70 17.09 7.59
C ASN A 305 12.56 15.84 7.77
N PRO A 306 12.58 15.16 8.94
CA PRO A 306 13.22 13.85 9.07
C PRO A 306 12.76 12.84 8.01
N ALA A 307 11.47 12.84 7.66
CA ALA A 307 10.96 11.97 6.62
C ALA A 307 11.44 12.37 5.21
N PHE A 308 11.59 13.67 4.92
CA PHE A 308 12.20 14.13 3.67
C PHE A 308 13.66 13.68 3.54
N VAL A 309 14.41 13.68 4.64
CA VAL A 309 15.82 13.25 4.66
C VAL A 309 15.93 11.77 4.32
N THR A 310 15.18 10.90 5.02
CA THR A 310 15.23 9.46 4.75
C THR A 310 14.64 9.11 3.39
N ALA A 311 13.61 9.84 2.93
CA ALA A 311 13.07 9.68 1.58
C ALA A 311 14.13 9.99 0.52
N THR A 312 14.84 11.12 0.67
CA THR A 312 15.91 11.52 -0.26
C THR A 312 17.01 10.46 -0.32
N ALA A 313 17.49 10.01 0.86
CA ALA A 313 18.51 8.97 0.94
C ALA A 313 18.04 7.63 0.32
N ALA A 314 16.75 7.28 0.44
CA ALA A 314 16.21 6.08 -0.18
C ALA A 314 16.15 6.20 -1.71
N LEU A 315 15.77 7.35 -2.24
CA LEU A 315 15.78 7.61 -3.68
C LEU A 315 17.20 7.54 -4.25
N GLU A 316 18.16 8.20 -3.60
CA GLU A 316 19.56 8.21 -4.04
C GLU A 316 20.20 6.82 -3.96
N ALA A 317 19.92 6.05 -2.91
CA ALA A 317 20.53 4.74 -2.72
C ALA A 317 19.94 3.65 -3.64
N TYR A 318 18.64 3.70 -3.91
CA TYR A 318 17.93 2.58 -4.54
C TYR A 318 17.34 2.88 -5.91
N TRP A 319 17.19 4.16 -6.27
CA TRP A 319 16.52 4.57 -7.51
C TRP A 319 17.40 5.42 -8.43
N ALA A 320 18.66 5.69 -8.05
CA ALA A 320 19.62 6.39 -8.90
C ALA A 320 20.10 5.55 -10.10
N ASP A 321 20.34 4.24 -9.89
CA ASP A 321 20.52 3.28 -10.97
C ASP A 321 19.14 2.80 -11.42
N GLY A 322 18.56 3.50 -12.39
CA GLY A 322 17.13 3.53 -12.72
C GLY A 322 16.42 2.20 -13.01
N SER A 323 17.09 1.05 -12.91
CA SER A 323 16.48 -0.29 -13.01
C SER A 323 16.92 -1.31 -11.96
N ALA A 324 17.90 -1.00 -11.10
CA ALA A 324 18.50 -2.01 -10.22
C ALA A 324 17.50 -2.55 -9.18
N MET A 325 16.82 -1.65 -8.45
CA MET A 325 15.80 -2.05 -7.47
C MET A 325 14.61 -2.74 -8.14
N GLU A 326 14.16 -2.25 -9.29
CA GLU A 326 13.07 -2.89 -10.05
C GLU A 326 13.41 -4.33 -10.44
N LYS A 327 14.60 -4.56 -11.01
CA LYS A 327 15.06 -5.90 -11.39
C LYS A 327 15.14 -6.83 -10.18
N GLN A 328 15.65 -6.33 -9.06
CA GLN A 328 15.71 -7.10 -7.81
C GLN A 328 14.31 -7.47 -7.32
N THR A 329 13.36 -6.53 -7.28
CA THR A 329 11.98 -6.81 -6.87
C THR A 329 11.35 -7.86 -7.78
N ARG A 330 11.52 -7.76 -9.10
CA ARG A 330 10.98 -8.77 -10.05
C ARG A 330 11.59 -10.15 -9.80
N ALA A 331 12.91 -10.24 -9.69
CA ALA A 331 13.60 -11.51 -9.46
C ALA A 331 13.19 -12.19 -8.13
N ARG A 332 13.01 -11.41 -7.07
CA ARG A 332 12.51 -11.93 -5.79
C ARG A 332 11.01 -12.28 -5.85
N GLY A 333 10.24 -11.56 -6.66
CA GLY A 333 8.86 -11.90 -6.98
C GLY A 333 8.73 -13.25 -7.66
N GLU A 334 9.55 -13.53 -8.67
CA GLU A 334 9.63 -14.83 -9.35
C GLU A 334 9.98 -15.95 -8.37
N GLN A 335 10.87 -15.71 -7.41
CA GLN A 335 11.21 -16.67 -6.35
C GLN A 335 9.99 -17.00 -5.46
N ILE A 336 9.19 -16.01 -5.07
CA ILE A 336 7.94 -16.24 -4.33
C ILE A 336 6.95 -17.02 -5.20
N GLU A 337 6.75 -16.61 -6.46
CA GLU A 337 5.83 -17.27 -7.38
C GLU A 337 6.13 -18.77 -7.52
N GLN A 338 7.40 -19.13 -7.73
CA GLN A 338 7.81 -20.53 -7.85
C GLN A 338 7.55 -21.34 -6.57
N ALA A 339 7.73 -20.72 -5.40
CA ALA A 339 7.41 -21.36 -4.12
C ALA A 339 5.90 -21.54 -3.94
N LEU A 340 5.08 -20.57 -4.36
CA LEU A 340 3.62 -20.67 -4.29
C LEU A 340 3.05 -21.68 -5.29
N ILE A 341 3.63 -21.79 -6.49
CA ILE A 341 3.33 -22.86 -7.46
C ILE A 341 3.56 -24.22 -6.79
N SER A 342 4.77 -24.43 -6.26
CA SER A 342 5.14 -25.70 -5.60
C SER A 342 4.19 -26.03 -4.44
N LEU A 343 3.86 -25.04 -3.61
CA LEU A 343 2.92 -25.23 -2.49
C LEU A 343 1.50 -25.55 -2.94
N THR A 344 1.05 -24.94 -4.03
CA THR A 344 -0.27 -25.20 -4.61
C THR A 344 -0.35 -26.62 -5.17
N GLU A 345 0.69 -27.08 -5.87
CA GLU A 345 0.78 -28.46 -6.38
C GLU A 345 0.77 -29.51 -5.26
N GLU A 346 1.39 -29.21 -4.12
CA GLU A 346 1.34 -30.08 -2.93
C GLU A 346 -0.04 -30.11 -2.24
N ASN A 347 -0.88 -29.08 -2.41
CA ASN A 347 -2.11 -28.86 -1.65
C ASN A 347 -3.35 -28.58 -2.53
N LEU A 348 -3.42 -29.21 -3.72
CA LEU A 348 -4.40 -28.91 -4.77
C LEU A 348 -5.88 -28.91 -4.34
N ALA A 349 -6.25 -29.67 -3.31
CA ALA A 349 -7.63 -29.74 -2.84
C ALA A 349 -8.08 -28.50 -2.06
N ASP A 350 -7.14 -27.76 -1.48
CA ASP A 350 -7.43 -26.75 -0.45
C ASP A 350 -7.03 -25.33 -0.84
N VAL A 351 -6.17 -25.18 -1.86
CA VAL A 351 -5.76 -23.88 -2.39
C VAL A 351 -6.74 -23.48 -3.49
N LYS A 352 -7.36 -22.32 -3.33
CA LYS A 352 -8.27 -21.77 -4.35
C LYS A 352 -7.47 -21.13 -5.48
N GLU A 353 -6.54 -20.24 -5.14
CA GLU A 353 -5.62 -19.63 -6.09
C GLU A 353 -4.47 -18.93 -5.35
N TYR A 354 -3.40 -18.62 -6.09
CA TYR A 354 -2.38 -17.66 -5.69
C TYR A 354 -2.33 -16.53 -6.73
N ARG A 355 -1.97 -15.33 -6.29
CA ARG A 355 -1.91 -14.14 -7.15
C ARG A 355 -0.94 -13.12 -6.59
N GLY A 356 -0.31 -12.34 -7.46
CA GLY A 356 0.64 -11.32 -7.04
C GLY A 356 1.33 -10.61 -8.19
N ARG A 357 2.12 -9.60 -7.85
CA ARG A 357 2.96 -8.85 -8.78
C ARG A 357 4.15 -8.27 -8.02
N GLY A 358 5.36 -8.42 -8.57
CA GLY A 358 6.58 -7.99 -7.89
C GLY A 358 6.73 -8.69 -6.53
N LEU A 359 6.82 -7.94 -5.43
CA LEU A 359 6.95 -8.48 -4.07
C LEU A 359 5.67 -8.30 -3.23
N VAL A 360 4.51 -8.34 -3.86
CA VAL A 360 3.22 -8.49 -3.16
C VAL A 360 2.52 -9.73 -3.68
N TRP A 361 2.29 -10.70 -2.80
CA TRP A 361 1.68 -11.98 -3.14
C TRP A 361 0.61 -12.39 -2.13
N GLY A 362 -0.42 -13.05 -2.62
CA GLY A 362 -1.53 -13.61 -1.86
C GLY A 362 -1.71 -15.09 -2.20
N MET A 363 -2.03 -15.89 -1.19
CA MET A 363 -2.44 -17.28 -1.35
C MET A 363 -3.80 -17.47 -0.66
N GLU A 364 -4.82 -17.80 -1.44
CA GLU A 364 -6.19 -17.96 -0.98
C GLU A 364 -6.55 -19.44 -0.86
N PHE A 365 -7.23 -19.79 0.23
CA PHE A 365 -7.65 -21.16 0.54
C PHE A 365 -9.17 -21.31 0.38
N THR A 366 -9.63 -22.52 0.11
CA THR A 366 -11.06 -22.84 0.00
C THR A 366 -11.78 -22.71 1.35
N ASP A 367 -11.11 -23.11 2.44
CA ASP A 367 -11.49 -22.78 3.82
C ASP A 367 -10.94 -21.39 4.18
N LYS A 368 -11.84 -20.41 4.33
CA LYS A 368 -11.51 -19.01 4.63
C LYS A 368 -10.85 -18.84 5.99
N GLU A 369 -11.12 -19.72 6.96
CA GLU A 369 -10.50 -19.63 8.28
C GLU A 369 -9.05 -20.13 8.28
N ARG A 370 -8.66 -20.90 7.26
CA ARG A 370 -7.33 -21.52 7.19
C ARG A 370 -6.21 -20.49 7.09
N ALA A 371 -6.42 -19.38 6.40
CA ALA A 371 -5.43 -18.30 6.31
C ALA A 371 -5.03 -17.75 7.68
N GLY A 372 -6.01 -17.57 8.59
CA GLY A 372 -5.77 -17.16 9.97
C GLY A 372 -4.97 -18.20 10.77
N ARG A 373 -5.31 -19.50 10.62
CA ARG A 373 -4.54 -20.59 11.26
C ARG A 373 -3.10 -20.66 10.75
N ILE A 374 -2.89 -20.45 9.45
CA ILE A 374 -1.55 -20.40 8.85
C ILE A 374 -0.76 -19.22 9.39
N ALA A 375 -1.35 -18.03 9.47
CA ALA A 375 -0.67 -16.84 10.00
C ALA A 375 -0.26 -17.03 11.48
N GLN A 376 -1.16 -17.58 12.30
CA GLN A 376 -0.85 -17.95 13.69
C GLN A 376 0.29 -18.98 13.74
N ARG A 377 0.23 -20.03 12.93
CA ARG A 377 1.26 -21.06 12.92
C ARG A 377 2.61 -20.54 12.43
N ALA A 378 2.62 -19.66 11.45
CA ALA A 378 3.83 -19.00 10.96
C ALA A 378 4.48 -18.15 12.06
N PHE A 379 3.69 -17.41 12.84
CA PHE A 379 4.19 -16.65 13.98
C PHE A 379 4.87 -17.56 15.02
N GLU A 380 4.25 -18.68 15.38
CA GLU A 380 4.84 -19.68 16.27
C GLU A 380 6.16 -20.29 15.75
N LEU A 381 6.35 -20.25 14.43
CA LEU A 381 7.56 -20.71 13.74
C LEU A 381 8.59 -19.58 13.49
N GLY A 382 8.33 -18.35 13.95
CA GLY A 382 9.23 -17.21 13.80
C GLY A 382 9.07 -16.44 12.48
N LEU A 383 7.90 -16.47 11.85
CA LEU A 383 7.60 -15.74 10.62
C LEU A 383 6.39 -14.81 10.80
N LEU A 384 6.57 -13.51 10.57
CA LEU A 384 5.50 -12.52 10.57
C LEU A 384 4.88 -12.43 9.17
N ILE A 385 3.68 -12.99 9.04
CA ILE A 385 2.80 -12.84 7.89
C ILE A 385 1.42 -12.42 8.39
N GLU A 386 0.65 -11.77 7.53
CA GLU A 386 -0.67 -11.29 7.86
C GLU A 386 -1.69 -11.76 6.82
N THR A 387 -2.96 -11.67 7.16
CA THR A 387 -4.07 -11.98 6.27
C THR A 387 -4.60 -10.74 5.53
N SER A 388 -5.34 -10.96 4.47
CA SER A 388 -6.08 -9.94 3.71
C SER A 388 -7.28 -10.57 3.01
N GLY A 389 -8.06 -9.76 2.31
CA GLY A 389 -9.34 -10.18 1.75
C GLY A 389 -10.50 -9.69 2.60
N PRO A 390 -11.71 -9.60 2.03
CA PRO A 390 -12.91 -9.16 2.74
C PRO A 390 -13.25 -10.02 3.97
N GLU A 391 -12.82 -11.29 4.00
CA GLU A 391 -13.05 -12.27 5.06
C GLU A 391 -11.72 -12.75 5.68
N SER A 392 -10.62 -12.05 5.45
CA SER A 392 -9.26 -12.44 5.89
C SER A 392 -8.80 -13.80 5.35
N GLU A 393 -9.30 -14.18 4.18
CA GLU A 393 -9.13 -15.50 3.55
C GLU A 393 -7.82 -15.68 2.75
N VAL A 394 -7.03 -14.62 2.61
CA VAL A 394 -5.79 -14.60 1.82
C VAL A 394 -4.58 -14.42 2.73
N VAL A 395 -3.64 -15.37 2.73
CA VAL A 395 -2.32 -15.18 3.34
C VAL A 395 -1.51 -14.22 2.48
N LYS A 396 -1.07 -13.09 3.06
CA LYS A 396 -0.42 -11.99 2.36
C LYS A 396 1.07 -11.95 2.67
N LEU A 397 1.88 -11.89 1.61
CA LEU A 397 3.34 -11.76 1.67
C LEU A 397 3.75 -10.38 1.14
N LEU A 398 4.42 -9.61 1.99
CA LEU A 398 4.93 -8.25 1.76
C LEU A 398 6.35 -8.08 2.34
N PRO A 399 7.33 -8.94 2.02
CA PRO A 399 8.69 -8.80 2.56
C PRO A 399 9.34 -7.47 2.14
N ALA A 400 10.39 -7.03 2.81
CA ALA A 400 11.17 -5.88 2.34
C ALA A 400 11.70 -6.14 0.91
N LEU A 401 11.76 -5.12 0.05
CA LEU A 401 12.37 -5.23 -1.28
C LEU A 401 13.87 -5.54 -1.21
N THR A 402 14.50 -5.10 -0.11
CA THR A 402 15.90 -5.38 0.21
C THR A 402 16.12 -6.75 0.85
N ILE A 403 15.10 -7.60 0.97
CA ILE A 403 15.25 -8.95 1.52
C ILE A 403 16.30 -9.74 0.72
N THR A 404 17.17 -10.45 1.44
CA THR A 404 18.16 -11.30 0.81
C THR A 404 17.52 -12.55 0.21
N HIS A 405 18.21 -13.19 -0.74
CA HIS A 405 17.75 -14.46 -1.30
C HIS A 405 17.55 -15.53 -0.20
N ASP A 406 18.50 -15.63 0.73
CA ASP A 406 18.51 -16.66 1.76
C ASP A 406 17.43 -16.43 2.83
N GLU A 407 17.20 -15.17 3.22
CA GLU A 407 16.07 -14.80 4.09
C GLU A 407 14.73 -15.10 3.42
N LEU A 408 14.61 -14.84 2.12
CA LEU A 408 13.38 -15.14 1.38
C LEU A 408 13.13 -16.66 1.33
N ASP A 409 14.15 -17.46 1.06
CA ASP A 409 14.07 -18.93 1.07
C ASP A 409 13.75 -19.50 2.47
N GLU A 410 14.29 -18.90 3.53
CA GLU A 410 13.95 -19.25 4.91
C GLU A 410 12.47 -19.01 5.18
N GLY A 411 11.97 -17.81 4.88
CA GLY A 411 10.56 -17.47 5.10
C GLY A 411 9.59 -18.31 4.28
N LEU A 412 9.91 -18.59 3.02
CA LEU A 412 9.09 -19.44 2.15
C LEU A 412 9.06 -20.90 2.65
N ARG A 413 10.17 -21.43 3.18
CA ARG A 413 10.19 -22.75 3.83
C ARG A 413 9.37 -22.78 5.12
N THR A 414 9.42 -21.70 5.90
CA THR A 414 8.61 -21.57 7.12
C THR A 414 7.11 -21.46 6.79
N LEU A 415 6.73 -20.69 5.76
CA LEU A 415 5.38 -20.65 5.23
C LEU A 415 4.91 -22.04 4.78
N ALA A 416 5.72 -22.74 3.99
CA ALA A 416 5.42 -24.09 3.52
C ALA A 416 5.14 -25.05 4.68
N ARG A 417 5.95 -24.97 5.74
CA ARG A 417 5.74 -25.75 6.96
C ARG A 417 4.43 -25.38 7.66
N ALA A 418 4.12 -24.10 7.81
CA ALA A 418 2.86 -23.65 8.42
C ALA A 418 1.63 -24.14 7.64
N VAL A 419 1.66 -24.09 6.30
CA VAL A 419 0.60 -24.61 5.43
C VAL A 419 0.35 -26.11 5.67
N ARG A 420 1.42 -26.92 5.77
CA ARG A 420 1.32 -28.38 6.00
C ARG A 420 0.83 -28.73 7.41
N GLU A 421 1.25 -27.97 8.42
CA GLU A 421 0.88 -28.24 9.82
C GLU A 421 -0.54 -27.75 10.18
N THR A 422 -1.22 -27.06 9.25
CA THR A 422 -2.60 -26.55 9.41
C THR A 422 -3.59 -27.14 8.41
N ALA A 423 -3.16 -28.17 7.66
CA ALA A 423 -3.95 -28.89 6.68
C ALA A 423 -5.03 -29.78 7.29
#